data_AF-A0A0Q5J045-F1
#
_entry.id   AF-A0A0Q5J045-F1
#
_cell.length_a   1.000
_cell.length_b   1.000
_cell.length_c   1.000
_cell.angle_alpha   90.00
_cell.angle_beta   90.00
_cell.angle_gamma   90.00
#
_symmetry.space_group_name_H-M   'P 1'
#
loop_
_entity.id
_entity.type
_entity.pdbx_description
1 polymer ?
#
loop_
_entity_poly.entity_id
_entity_poly.type
_entity_poly.pdbx_seq_one_letter_code
_entity_poly.pdbx_strand_id
1 'polypeptide(L)'
;MTHPGWGDDWNAQPVPAAPEHPETVRRRRTSYVRARRRRNLRRVLVGCGVVVLIVIALGVWLAVDAKRASDALQAARGDVQDLQEQVRAGDSAAADKTLVQLQAHSSTAAIATSGPVWTLAGSVPWVGQNVDAVQTVAQAVDDLAQHALPSLMQASTLVDPAALAPVDGRVNLAPLQEAAPAIVAADDAVQITAQQLDDLDTSSLLAFVAEPVETLRDQVADVAVTTATASRAAQLVPAMMGAEGPRNYLVLVQNNAEQRATGGIPGSVLHLRADGGAVTVVVERSGGSLSGFADPVLPLTEAELSLFGPLLGTDMRDVTFTPDFPRSGALAKAIWEQEVGDTIDGVLSVDPVALGLVLDATGPVPLSDGTTLSGDDAAQRLLNQVYLDLDDPRDQDAFFSDTSRSVFAAVVGGQGDAPAVMDALAEAARQGRFMVWSADEGEQDLLAPTVLGGVLRGVDDDSAVIGVYLNDGTQAKLGYYLDLLIEGEATECRPDGSQIVHAVVTLQYDAPPDAADLPSYLVGLDSIVPLGEIRTNTLIYAPAGGGIDSVRVNPDPQGLLAQIHDDLGVGGRTFTLKPGESGSLELDIVTGKEQRGDVHIRSTPTARQKGDAVVGSACEK
;
A
#
# COMPACT_ATOMS: atom_id res chain seq x y z
N MET A 1 -34.12 20.19 14.98
CA MET A 1 -34.88 19.78 16.19
C MET A 1 -35.01 18.28 16.13
N THR A 2 -34.61 17.61 17.21
CA THR A 2 -34.43 16.15 17.32
C THR A 2 -35.75 15.42 17.53
N HIS A 3 -35.82 14.15 17.13
CA HIS A 3 -36.85 13.25 17.64
C HIS A 3 -36.41 12.72 19.01
N PRO A 4 -37.22 12.85 20.08
CA PRO A 4 -36.88 12.35 21.40
C PRO A 4 -37.17 10.85 21.51
N GLY A 5 -36.40 10.12 22.34
CA GLY A 5 -36.76 8.75 22.74
C GLY A 5 -35.67 7.68 22.63
N TRP A 6 -34.49 7.92 23.19
CA TRP A 6 -33.64 6.85 23.75
C TRP A 6 -33.62 7.05 25.27
N GLY A 7 -33.83 5.99 26.08
CA GLY A 7 -33.73 6.09 27.55
C GLY A 7 -34.39 4.98 28.38
N ASP A 8 -33.74 4.70 29.52
CA ASP A 8 -34.16 4.19 30.84
C ASP A 8 -35.03 2.93 31.03
N ASP A 9 -35.86 2.47 30.08
CA ASP A 9 -36.71 1.28 30.30
C ASP A 9 -36.04 -0.08 29.98
N TRP A 10 -34.70 -0.10 29.89
CA TRP A 10 -33.91 -1.34 29.83
C TRP A 10 -33.53 -1.84 31.24
N ASN A 11 -34.14 -2.98 31.62
CA ASN A 11 -33.81 -3.85 32.75
C ASN A 11 -34.32 -3.48 34.16
N ALA A 12 -35.54 -3.94 34.48
CA ALA A 12 -35.87 -4.40 35.83
C ALA A 12 -36.99 -5.45 35.82
N GLN A 13 -36.77 -6.62 36.43
CA GLN A 13 -37.74 -7.47 37.20
C GLN A 13 -37.03 -8.80 37.59
N PRO A 14 -37.02 -9.22 38.88
CA PRO A 14 -36.31 -10.42 39.34
C PRO A 14 -37.18 -11.69 39.44
N VAL A 15 -36.52 -12.86 39.48
CA VAL A 15 -37.13 -14.21 39.56
C VAL A 15 -37.35 -14.68 41.01
N PRO A 16 -38.49 -15.33 41.32
CA PRO A 16 -38.62 -16.27 42.44
C PRO A 16 -39.06 -17.69 42.03
N ALA A 17 -38.79 -18.68 42.89
CA ALA A 17 -38.91 -20.11 42.61
C ALA A 17 -40.28 -20.76 42.97
N ALA A 18 -40.46 -22.02 42.55
CA ALA A 18 -41.67 -22.84 42.73
C ALA A 18 -41.92 -23.32 44.18
N PRO A 19 -43.15 -23.77 44.50
CA PRO A 19 -43.28 -25.20 44.84
C PRO A 19 -44.60 -25.92 44.45
N GLU A 20 -44.45 -27.24 44.27
CA GLU A 20 -45.32 -28.41 44.58
C GLU A 20 -46.83 -28.56 44.22
N HIS A 21 -47.12 -29.83 43.88
CA HIS A 21 -48.39 -30.54 43.65
C HIS A 21 -49.31 -30.62 44.92
N PRO A 22 -50.64 -30.92 44.85
CA PRO A 22 -51.13 -32.21 44.33
C PRO A 22 -52.58 -32.38 43.79
N GLU A 23 -52.76 -33.55 43.14
CA GLU A 23 -53.90 -34.49 43.16
C GLU A 23 -55.36 -34.15 42.72
N THR A 24 -55.74 -34.80 41.60
CA THR A 24 -56.88 -35.76 41.45
C THR A 24 -58.29 -35.36 40.95
N VAL A 25 -58.93 -36.40 40.37
CA VAL A 25 -60.38 -36.63 40.13
C VAL A 25 -61.03 -35.96 38.88
N ARG A 26 -61.96 -36.56 38.09
CA ARG A 26 -62.29 -37.95 37.68
C ARG A 26 -63.51 -37.92 36.71
N ARG A 27 -63.48 -38.65 35.57
CA ARG A 27 -64.67 -39.09 34.73
C ARG A 27 -65.49 -37.96 34.03
N ARG A 28 -66.31 -38.18 32.97
CA ARG A 28 -66.76 -39.41 32.24
C ARG A 28 -67.23 -39.08 30.80
N ARG A 29 -66.98 -40.03 29.85
CA ARG A 29 -67.79 -40.56 28.70
C ARG A 29 -68.91 -39.68 28.08
N THR A 30 -69.13 -39.69 26.75
CA THR A 30 -69.49 -40.86 25.87
C THR A 30 -69.05 -40.66 24.40
N SER A 31 -68.37 -41.62 23.72
CA SER A 31 -68.93 -42.65 22.78
C SER A 31 -70.01 -42.14 21.80
N TYR A 32 -69.91 -42.29 20.47
CA TYR A 32 -69.98 -43.50 19.60
C TYR A 32 -69.36 -43.22 18.18
N VAL A 33 -69.04 -44.14 17.23
CA VAL A 33 -68.51 -45.54 17.25
C VAL A 33 -68.05 -46.01 15.83
N ARG A 34 -66.82 -46.58 15.69
CA ARG A 34 -66.28 -47.42 14.54
C ARG A 34 -66.17 -46.75 13.13
N ALA A 35 -65.30 -47.16 12.18
CA ALA A 35 -64.53 -48.41 12.03
C ALA A 35 -63.17 -48.31 11.27
N ARG A 36 -62.13 -48.96 11.83
CA ARG A 36 -61.18 -49.90 11.19
C ARG A 36 -60.53 -49.58 9.82
N ARG A 37 -59.22 -49.26 9.85
CA ARG A 37 -58.21 -50.03 9.07
C ARG A 37 -56.84 -50.07 9.77
N ARG A 38 -56.35 -51.28 10.10
CA ARG A 38 -54.94 -51.52 10.48
C ARG A 38 -54.14 -51.83 9.21
N ARG A 39 -53.09 -51.04 8.95
CA ARG A 39 -51.95 -51.18 8.02
C ARG A 39 -51.50 -49.72 7.74
N ASN A 40 -50.33 -49.20 8.11
CA ASN A 40 -49.02 -49.85 8.17
C ASN A 40 -48.00 -49.15 9.12
N LEU A 41 -48.13 -49.25 10.46
CA LEU A 41 -47.09 -48.70 11.36
C LEU A 41 -45.69 -49.28 11.07
N ARG A 42 -45.64 -50.55 10.65
CA ARG A 42 -44.42 -51.25 10.21
C ARG A 42 -43.84 -50.72 8.89
N ARG A 43 -44.61 -50.06 8.01
CA ARG A 43 -44.06 -49.39 6.80
C ARG A 43 -43.59 -47.97 7.09
N VAL A 44 -44.15 -47.29 8.09
CA VAL A 44 -43.60 -46.01 8.59
C VAL A 44 -42.27 -46.26 9.29
N LEU A 45 -42.19 -47.25 10.19
CA LEU A 45 -40.93 -47.63 10.84
C LEU A 45 -39.87 -48.17 9.86
N VAL A 46 -40.26 -49.00 8.88
CA VAL A 46 -39.33 -49.42 7.81
C VAL A 46 -38.96 -48.24 6.90
N GLY A 47 -39.88 -47.32 6.62
CA GLY A 47 -39.60 -46.09 5.86
C GLY A 47 -38.58 -45.20 6.57
N CYS A 48 -38.78 -44.91 7.85
CA CYS A 48 -37.79 -44.18 8.67
C CYS A 48 -36.45 -44.91 8.76
N GLY A 49 -36.44 -46.24 8.92
CA GLY A 49 -35.21 -47.03 8.90
C GLY A 49 -34.47 -46.98 7.57
N VAL A 50 -35.19 -47.00 6.44
CA VAL A 50 -34.61 -46.83 5.10
C VAL A 50 -34.09 -45.40 4.89
N VAL A 51 -34.81 -44.37 5.33
CA VAL A 51 -34.34 -42.97 5.28
C VAL A 51 -33.07 -42.80 6.14
N VAL A 52 -33.02 -43.34 7.35
CA VAL A 52 -31.82 -43.29 8.19
C VAL A 52 -30.65 -44.05 7.55
N LEU A 53 -30.89 -45.21 6.92
CA LEU A 53 -29.83 -45.92 6.19
C LEU A 53 -29.36 -45.16 4.94
N ILE A 54 -30.25 -44.44 4.25
CA ILE A 54 -29.87 -43.54 3.14
C ILE A 54 -29.05 -42.37 3.67
N VAL A 55 -29.45 -41.72 4.76
CA VAL A 55 -28.68 -40.64 5.39
C VAL A 55 -27.31 -41.13 5.87
N ILE A 56 -27.21 -42.33 6.45
CA ILE A 56 -25.91 -42.93 6.83
C ILE A 56 -25.08 -43.25 5.59
N ALA A 57 -25.67 -43.79 4.52
CA ALA A 57 -24.94 -44.09 3.28
C ALA A 57 -24.43 -42.82 2.59
N LEU A 58 -25.25 -41.75 2.56
CA LEU A 58 -24.85 -40.43 2.06
C LEU A 58 -23.78 -39.79 2.96
N GLY A 59 -23.89 -39.93 4.28
CA GLY A 59 -22.87 -39.45 5.23
C GLY A 59 -21.54 -40.19 5.14
N VAL A 60 -21.56 -41.51 4.91
CA VAL A 60 -20.35 -42.30 4.64
C VAL A 60 -19.76 -41.95 3.28
N TRP A 61 -20.59 -41.70 2.27
CA TRP A 61 -20.14 -41.20 0.97
C TRP A 61 -19.46 -39.83 1.13
N LEU A 62 -20.14 -38.84 1.74
CA LEU A 62 -19.57 -37.53 2.06
C LEU A 62 -18.24 -37.64 2.84
N ALA A 63 -18.14 -38.53 3.83
CA ALA A 63 -16.90 -38.74 4.59
C ALA A 63 -15.76 -39.34 3.75
N VAL A 64 -16.06 -40.25 2.81
CA VAL A 64 -15.07 -40.81 1.87
C VAL A 64 -14.61 -39.76 0.87
N ASP A 65 -15.53 -38.96 0.34
CA ASP A 65 -15.23 -37.91 -0.63
C ASP A 65 -14.50 -36.71 0.02
N ALA A 66 -14.91 -36.31 1.23
CA ALA A 66 -14.18 -35.31 2.03
C ALA A 66 -12.76 -35.78 2.36
N LYS A 67 -12.57 -37.08 2.66
CA LYS A 67 -11.23 -37.65 2.83
C LYS A 67 -10.42 -37.59 1.53
N ARG A 68 -11.00 -37.96 0.38
CA ARG A 68 -10.32 -37.87 -0.92
C ARG A 68 -9.91 -36.44 -1.24
N ALA A 69 -10.81 -35.48 -1.01
CA ALA A 69 -10.52 -34.06 -1.20
C ALA A 69 -9.40 -33.59 -0.26
N SER A 70 -9.44 -33.95 1.02
CA SER A 70 -8.39 -33.62 1.98
C SER A 70 -7.04 -34.24 1.63
N ASP A 71 -6.99 -35.53 1.27
CA ASP A 71 -5.77 -36.22 0.86
C ASP A 71 -5.20 -35.60 -0.44
N ALA A 72 -6.06 -35.18 -1.38
CA ALA A 72 -5.66 -34.54 -2.63
C ALA A 72 -5.23 -33.08 -2.46
N LEU A 73 -5.89 -32.29 -1.60
CA LEU A 73 -5.47 -30.91 -1.26
C LEU A 73 -4.14 -30.89 -0.51
N GLN A 74 -3.87 -31.90 0.34
CA GLN A 74 -2.56 -32.06 0.97
C GLN A 74 -1.47 -32.40 -0.04
N ALA A 75 -1.76 -33.22 -1.06
CA ALA A 75 -0.83 -33.49 -2.14
C ALA A 75 -0.58 -32.23 -3.00
N ALA A 76 -1.65 -31.54 -3.40
CA ALA A 76 -1.58 -30.26 -4.14
C ALA A 76 -0.75 -29.21 -3.39
N ARG A 77 -0.88 -29.08 -2.07
CA ARG A 77 -0.03 -28.20 -1.24
C ARG A 77 1.46 -28.58 -1.33
N GLY A 78 1.77 -29.88 -1.37
CA GLY A 78 3.14 -30.37 -1.61
C GLY A 78 3.63 -30.00 -3.01
N ASP A 79 2.80 -30.21 -4.05
CA ASP A 79 3.15 -29.85 -5.43
C ASP A 79 3.38 -28.34 -5.58
N VAL A 80 2.62 -27.47 -4.89
CA VAL A 80 2.86 -26.01 -4.88
C VAL A 80 4.22 -25.66 -4.27
N GLN A 81 4.62 -26.33 -3.19
CA GLN A 81 5.93 -26.10 -2.56
C GLN A 81 7.09 -26.57 -3.46
N ASP A 82 6.96 -27.76 -4.04
CA ASP A 82 7.91 -28.30 -5.01
C ASP A 82 8.00 -27.39 -6.25
N LEU A 83 6.87 -26.87 -6.75
CA LEU A 83 6.80 -25.96 -7.89
C LEU A 83 7.50 -24.63 -7.59
N GLN A 84 7.29 -24.05 -6.40
CA GLN A 84 7.99 -22.83 -5.96
C GLN A 84 9.51 -23.04 -5.89
N GLU A 85 9.99 -24.18 -5.36
CA GLU A 85 11.43 -24.48 -5.31
C GLU A 85 12.01 -24.68 -6.71
N GLN A 86 11.32 -25.40 -7.60
CA GLN A 86 11.75 -25.67 -8.97
C GLN A 86 11.79 -24.41 -9.84
N VAL A 87 10.79 -23.52 -9.72
CA VAL A 87 10.77 -22.21 -10.40
C VAL A 87 11.92 -21.34 -9.91
N ARG A 88 12.17 -21.26 -8.60
CA ARG A 88 13.32 -20.53 -8.03
C ARG A 88 14.67 -21.11 -8.46
N ALA A 89 14.74 -22.42 -8.72
CA ALA A 89 15.92 -23.09 -9.23
C ALA A 89 16.09 -23.00 -10.77
N GLY A 90 15.09 -22.46 -11.48
CA GLY A 90 15.07 -22.39 -12.95
C GLY A 90 14.85 -23.73 -13.66
N ASP A 91 14.40 -24.78 -12.96
CA ASP A 91 14.12 -26.10 -13.56
C ASP A 91 12.68 -26.14 -14.11
N SER A 92 12.48 -25.47 -15.24
CA SER A 92 11.19 -25.45 -15.96
C SER A 92 10.70 -26.85 -16.33
N ALA A 93 11.61 -27.79 -16.63
CA ALA A 93 11.26 -29.15 -17.01
C ALA A 93 10.82 -30.01 -15.81
N ALA A 94 11.23 -29.68 -14.59
CA ALA A 94 10.62 -30.22 -13.37
C ALA A 94 9.26 -29.52 -13.11
N ALA A 95 9.24 -28.19 -13.15
CA ALA A 95 8.06 -27.37 -12.88
C ALA A 95 6.86 -27.78 -13.73
N ASP A 96 7.05 -28.01 -15.03
CA ASP A 96 5.99 -28.47 -15.96
C ASP A 96 5.35 -29.79 -15.49
N LYS A 97 6.15 -30.70 -14.92
CA LYS A 97 5.64 -32.01 -14.44
C LYS A 97 4.89 -31.84 -13.12
N THR A 98 5.41 -31.00 -12.22
CA THR A 98 4.79 -30.71 -10.93
C THR A 98 3.48 -29.94 -11.12
N LEU A 99 3.39 -29.01 -12.08
CA LEU A 99 2.13 -28.36 -12.45
C LEU A 99 1.07 -29.37 -12.94
N VAL A 100 1.44 -30.36 -13.76
CA VAL A 100 0.51 -31.42 -14.20
C VAL A 100 0.07 -32.33 -13.04
N GLN A 101 0.92 -32.54 -12.03
CA GLN A 101 0.55 -33.26 -10.80
C GLN A 101 -0.42 -32.44 -9.95
N LEU A 102 -0.12 -31.15 -9.74
CA LEU A 102 -0.97 -30.20 -9.05
C LEU A 102 -2.36 -30.12 -9.68
N GLN A 103 -2.46 -29.97 -11.00
CA GLN A 103 -3.72 -30.00 -11.76
C GLN A 103 -4.52 -31.30 -11.58
N ALA A 104 -3.84 -32.44 -11.47
CA ALA A 104 -4.49 -33.73 -11.25
C ALA A 104 -5.01 -33.87 -9.80
N HIS A 105 -4.26 -33.39 -8.81
CA HIS A 105 -4.66 -33.40 -7.40
C HIS A 105 -5.75 -32.38 -7.10
N SER A 106 -5.64 -31.14 -7.60
CA SER A 106 -6.66 -30.10 -7.46
C SER A 106 -7.98 -30.53 -8.08
N SER A 107 -7.96 -31.03 -9.32
CA SER A 107 -9.17 -31.50 -10.01
C SER A 107 -9.78 -32.72 -9.31
N THR A 108 -8.96 -33.59 -8.70
CA THR A 108 -9.46 -34.69 -7.84
C THR A 108 -10.19 -34.16 -6.62
N ALA A 109 -9.70 -33.08 -5.98
CA ALA A 109 -10.38 -32.44 -4.86
C ALA A 109 -11.70 -31.79 -5.29
N ALA A 110 -11.69 -30.94 -6.33
CA ALA A 110 -12.87 -30.27 -6.85
C ALA A 110 -13.97 -31.27 -7.28
N ILE A 111 -13.60 -32.34 -7.99
CA ILE A 111 -14.55 -33.39 -8.38
C ILE A 111 -15.08 -34.13 -7.14
N ALA A 112 -14.23 -34.45 -6.16
CA ALA A 112 -14.67 -35.16 -4.95
C ALA A 112 -15.64 -34.32 -4.09
N THR A 113 -15.48 -33.00 -4.05
CA THR A 113 -16.40 -32.07 -3.36
C THR A 113 -17.60 -31.64 -4.21
N SER A 114 -17.69 -32.07 -5.47
CA SER A 114 -18.78 -31.69 -6.38
C SER A 114 -20.00 -32.62 -6.32
N GLY A 115 -21.12 -32.14 -6.88
CA GLY A 115 -22.27 -32.97 -7.22
C GLY A 115 -23.42 -32.95 -6.20
N PRO A 116 -24.54 -33.64 -6.52
CA PRO A 116 -25.84 -33.40 -5.90
C PRO A 116 -25.90 -33.78 -4.41
N VAL A 117 -25.03 -34.67 -3.92
CA VAL A 117 -24.97 -35.01 -2.50
C VAL A 117 -24.35 -33.87 -1.69
N TRP A 118 -23.29 -33.24 -2.22
CA TRP A 118 -22.63 -32.08 -1.62
C TRP A 118 -23.53 -30.84 -1.67
N THR A 119 -24.16 -30.53 -2.83
CA THR A 119 -25.11 -29.40 -2.94
C THR A 119 -26.29 -29.52 -1.96
N LEU A 120 -26.78 -30.74 -1.72
CA LEU A 120 -27.83 -30.99 -0.72
C LEU A 120 -27.32 -30.87 0.73
N ALA A 121 -26.04 -31.13 0.97
CA ALA A 121 -25.41 -30.98 2.28
C ALA A 121 -25.10 -29.50 2.61
N GLY A 122 -24.69 -28.69 1.62
CA GLY A 122 -24.59 -27.23 1.70
C GLY A 122 -25.90 -26.55 2.12
N SER A 123 -27.03 -27.13 1.70
CA SER A 123 -28.37 -26.63 2.06
C SER A 123 -28.81 -26.93 3.52
N VAL A 124 -27.98 -27.58 4.36
CA VAL A 124 -28.35 -28.00 5.72
C VAL A 124 -27.96 -26.93 6.75
N PRO A 125 -28.88 -26.43 7.61
CA PRO A 125 -28.53 -25.48 8.67
C PRO A 125 -27.37 -25.97 9.55
N TRP A 126 -26.44 -25.07 9.89
CA TRP A 126 -25.24 -25.27 10.72
C TRP A 126 -24.15 -26.19 10.13
N VAL A 127 -24.49 -27.10 9.21
CA VAL A 127 -23.52 -27.95 8.50
C VAL A 127 -23.12 -27.34 7.16
N GLY A 128 -24.05 -26.62 6.52
CA GLY A 128 -23.94 -26.09 5.16
C GLY A 128 -22.70 -25.25 4.93
N GLN A 129 -22.48 -24.23 5.77
CA GLN A 129 -21.32 -23.33 5.67
C GLN A 129 -19.97 -24.08 5.65
N ASN A 130 -19.85 -25.19 6.39
CA ASN A 130 -18.65 -26.03 6.41
C ASN A 130 -18.50 -26.87 5.13
N VAL A 131 -19.62 -27.27 4.53
CA VAL A 131 -19.65 -27.98 3.24
C VAL A 131 -19.29 -27.00 2.12
N ASP A 132 -19.96 -25.86 2.09
CA ASP A 132 -19.76 -24.80 1.09
C ASP A 132 -18.30 -24.29 1.11
N ALA A 133 -17.73 -24.02 2.29
CA ALA A 133 -16.32 -23.63 2.42
C ALA A 133 -15.35 -24.69 1.85
N VAL A 134 -15.60 -25.99 2.10
CA VAL A 134 -14.79 -27.08 1.52
C VAL A 134 -14.96 -27.18 0.00
N GLN A 135 -16.15 -26.87 -0.54
CA GLN A 135 -16.36 -26.78 -1.99
C GLN A 135 -15.60 -25.60 -2.60
N THR A 136 -15.69 -24.41 -1.99
CA THR A 136 -15.00 -23.19 -2.43
C THR A 136 -13.49 -23.38 -2.42
N VAL A 137 -12.90 -23.91 -1.34
CA VAL A 137 -11.47 -24.22 -1.25
C VAL A 137 -11.02 -25.20 -2.35
N ALA A 138 -11.76 -26.28 -2.58
CA ALA A 138 -11.40 -27.27 -3.58
C ALA A 138 -11.51 -26.72 -5.01
N GLN A 139 -12.50 -25.86 -5.27
CA GLN A 139 -12.68 -25.18 -6.56
C GLN A 139 -11.60 -24.12 -6.79
N ALA A 140 -11.31 -23.28 -5.79
CA ALA A 140 -10.26 -22.26 -5.81
C ALA A 140 -8.87 -22.83 -6.18
N VAL A 141 -8.48 -23.94 -5.54
CA VAL A 141 -7.19 -24.59 -5.82
C VAL A 141 -7.15 -25.19 -7.23
N ASP A 142 -8.27 -25.68 -7.77
CA ASP A 142 -8.34 -26.15 -9.16
C ASP A 142 -8.30 -24.98 -10.14
N ASP A 143 -9.08 -23.91 -9.95
CA ASP A 143 -9.10 -22.76 -10.84
C ASP A 143 -7.72 -22.07 -10.93
N LEU A 144 -6.99 -21.95 -9.82
CA LEU A 144 -5.60 -21.47 -9.82
C LEU A 144 -4.66 -22.42 -10.59
N ALA A 145 -4.79 -23.73 -10.41
CA ALA A 145 -3.95 -24.73 -11.09
C ALA A 145 -4.24 -24.85 -12.59
N GLN A 146 -5.49 -24.70 -13.02
CA GLN A 146 -5.90 -24.80 -14.42
C GLN A 146 -5.68 -23.49 -15.20
N HIS A 147 -5.82 -22.31 -14.57
CA HIS A 147 -5.88 -21.02 -15.28
C HIS A 147 -4.73 -20.05 -14.94
N ALA A 148 -4.38 -19.88 -13.65
CA ALA A 148 -3.37 -18.91 -13.23
C ALA A 148 -1.94 -19.43 -13.41
N LEU A 149 -1.61 -20.56 -12.78
CA LEU A 149 -0.24 -21.11 -12.76
C LEU A 149 0.35 -21.41 -14.16
N PRO A 150 -0.40 -21.98 -15.14
CA PRO A 150 0.15 -22.23 -16.47
C PRO A 150 0.54 -20.93 -17.21
N SER A 151 -0.18 -19.84 -16.94
CA SER A 151 0.05 -18.53 -17.55
C SER A 151 1.26 -17.84 -16.90
N LEU A 152 1.39 -17.91 -15.57
CA LEU A 152 2.56 -17.41 -14.84
C LEU A 152 3.84 -18.16 -15.21
N MET A 153 3.76 -19.48 -15.38
CA MET A 153 4.92 -20.28 -15.84
C MET A 153 5.37 -19.86 -17.24
N GLN A 154 4.46 -19.69 -18.19
CA GLN A 154 4.79 -19.17 -19.52
C GLN A 154 5.43 -17.78 -19.45
N ALA A 155 4.85 -16.85 -18.67
CA ALA A 155 5.43 -15.52 -18.47
C ALA A 155 6.85 -15.57 -17.87
N SER A 156 7.12 -16.45 -16.89
CA SER A 156 8.45 -16.61 -16.28
C SER A 156 9.53 -17.09 -17.25
N THR A 157 9.15 -17.76 -18.35
CA THR A 157 10.10 -18.15 -19.41
C THR A 157 10.37 -17.04 -20.44
N LEU A 158 9.54 -16.00 -20.46
CA LEU A 158 9.62 -14.87 -21.38
C LEU A 158 10.29 -13.65 -20.74
N VAL A 159 10.06 -13.41 -19.44
CA VAL A 159 10.52 -12.22 -18.71
C VAL A 159 11.59 -12.61 -17.69
N ASP A 160 12.85 -12.55 -18.10
CA ASP A 160 14.00 -12.53 -17.20
C ASP A 160 14.26 -11.08 -16.73
N PRO A 161 14.21 -10.77 -15.43
CA PRO A 161 14.54 -9.43 -14.91
C PRO A 161 15.94 -8.94 -15.32
N ALA A 162 16.92 -9.82 -15.49
CA ALA A 162 18.24 -9.45 -15.99
C ALA A 162 18.23 -9.03 -17.48
N ALA A 163 17.27 -9.52 -18.26
CA ALA A 163 17.07 -9.13 -19.66
C ALA A 163 16.32 -7.78 -19.83
N LEU A 164 15.80 -7.21 -18.74
CA LEU A 164 15.26 -5.84 -18.69
C LEU A 164 16.33 -4.78 -18.44
N ALA A 165 17.58 -5.19 -18.18
CA ALA A 165 18.72 -4.27 -18.10
C ALA A 165 18.85 -3.42 -19.38
N PRO A 166 19.03 -2.09 -19.28
CA PRO A 166 19.29 -1.26 -20.46
C PRO A 166 20.55 -1.71 -21.20
N VAL A 167 20.44 -1.87 -22.53
CA VAL A 167 21.58 -2.10 -23.43
C VAL A 167 21.67 -0.91 -24.39
N ASP A 168 22.85 -0.29 -24.45
CA ASP A 168 23.10 0.93 -25.25
C ASP A 168 22.04 2.05 -25.02
N GLY A 169 21.56 2.21 -23.78
CA GLY A 169 20.56 3.21 -23.42
C GLY A 169 19.11 2.83 -23.69
N ARG A 170 18.81 1.55 -24.00
CA ARG A 170 17.46 1.05 -24.33
C ARG A 170 17.11 -0.22 -23.57
N VAL A 171 15.94 -0.22 -22.93
CA VAL A 171 15.29 -1.42 -22.39
C VAL A 171 14.55 -2.14 -23.53
N ASN A 172 14.68 -3.46 -23.63
CA ASN A 172 13.93 -4.27 -24.59
C ASN A 172 12.52 -4.56 -24.06
N LEU A 173 11.52 -3.82 -24.52
CA LEU A 173 10.13 -3.95 -24.05
C LEU A 173 9.40 -5.18 -24.62
N ALA A 174 9.88 -5.76 -25.72
CA ALA A 174 9.14 -6.80 -26.46
C ALA A 174 8.78 -8.06 -25.63
N PRO A 175 9.67 -8.63 -24.79
CA PRO A 175 9.32 -9.81 -23.99
C PRO A 175 8.24 -9.51 -22.95
N LEU A 176 8.25 -8.30 -22.37
CA LEU A 176 7.25 -7.86 -21.41
C LEU A 176 5.89 -7.63 -22.10
N GLN A 177 5.88 -7.04 -23.29
CA GLN A 177 4.67 -6.87 -24.10
C GLN A 177 4.06 -8.21 -24.56
N GLU A 178 4.90 -9.21 -24.88
CA GLU A 178 4.45 -10.55 -25.26
C GLU A 178 3.86 -11.32 -24.05
N ALA A 179 4.46 -11.16 -22.86
CA ALA A 179 3.99 -11.80 -21.64
C ALA A 179 2.78 -11.10 -20.98
N ALA A 180 2.59 -9.79 -21.19
CA ALA A 180 1.59 -8.98 -20.47
C ALA A 180 0.16 -9.58 -20.47
N PRO A 181 -0.41 -10.06 -21.60
CA PRO A 181 -1.76 -10.63 -21.58
C PRO A 181 -1.89 -11.89 -20.71
N ALA A 182 -0.82 -12.69 -20.59
CA ALA A 182 -0.79 -13.88 -19.75
C ALA A 182 -0.62 -13.53 -18.26
N ILE A 183 0.15 -12.49 -17.95
CA ILE A 183 0.32 -11.98 -16.58
C ILE A 183 -0.99 -11.39 -16.07
N VAL A 184 -1.66 -10.54 -16.86
CA VAL A 184 -2.97 -9.94 -16.51
C VAL A 184 -4.03 -11.02 -16.30
N ALA A 185 -4.17 -11.98 -17.23
CA ALA A 185 -5.15 -13.06 -17.10
C ALA A 185 -4.87 -13.99 -15.90
N ALA A 186 -3.61 -14.15 -15.50
CA ALA A 186 -3.27 -14.89 -14.28
C ALA A 186 -3.62 -14.11 -13.01
N ASP A 187 -3.36 -12.80 -13.00
CA ASP A 187 -3.73 -11.91 -11.91
C ASP A 187 -5.25 -11.87 -11.72
N ASP A 188 -6.03 -11.65 -12.79
CA ASP A 188 -7.50 -11.71 -12.77
C ASP A 188 -8.02 -12.99 -12.09
N ALA A 189 -7.44 -14.15 -12.44
CA ALA A 189 -7.82 -15.43 -11.86
C ALA A 189 -7.45 -15.54 -10.36
N VAL A 190 -6.32 -14.96 -9.94
CA VAL A 190 -5.91 -14.90 -8.54
C VAL A 190 -6.81 -13.94 -7.74
N GLN A 191 -7.08 -12.73 -8.23
CA GLN A 191 -7.97 -11.75 -7.56
C GLN A 191 -9.38 -12.30 -7.37
N ILE A 192 -9.94 -12.96 -8.41
CA ILE A 192 -11.25 -13.63 -8.32
C ILE A 192 -11.22 -14.73 -7.24
N THR A 193 -10.12 -15.46 -7.11
CA THR A 193 -9.97 -16.52 -6.11
C THR A 193 -9.81 -15.98 -4.70
N ALA A 194 -9.05 -14.89 -4.53
CA ALA A 194 -8.91 -14.18 -3.25
C ALA A 194 -10.27 -13.72 -2.74
N GLN A 195 -11.04 -12.99 -3.57
CA GLN A 195 -12.38 -12.52 -3.21
C GLN A 195 -13.33 -13.66 -2.84
N GLN A 196 -13.30 -14.80 -3.56
CA GLN A 196 -14.12 -15.97 -3.22
C GLN A 196 -13.76 -16.59 -1.86
N LEU A 197 -12.50 -16.52 -1.46
CA LEU A 197 -12.06 -16.97 -0.14
C LEU A 197 -12.40 -15.93 0.94
N ASP A 198 -12.33 -14.64 0.64
CA ASP A 198 -12.68 -13.53 1.56
C ASP A 198 -14.18 -13.47 1.88
N ASP A 199 -15.04 -13.78 0.91
CA ASP A 199 -16.50 -13.89 1.09
C ASP A 199 -16.92 -15.01 2.08
N LEU A 200 -16.00 -15.88 2.52
CA LEU A 200 -16.27 -16.94 3.50
C LEU A 200 -16.25 -16.40 4.96
N ASP A 201 -17.37 -16.53 5.67
CA ASP A 201 -17.47 -16.26 7.11
C ASP A 201 -16.85 -17.40 7.94
N THR A 202 -15.55 -17.32 8.22
CA THR A 202 -14.80 -18.33 8.99
C THR A 202 -15.28 -18.43 10.44
N SER A 203 -15.85 -17.36 11.01
CA SER A 203 -16.39 -17.33 12.39
C SER A 203 -17.58 -18.28 12.59
N SER A 204 -18.27 -18.64 11.49
CA SER A 204 -19.37 -19.60 11.47
C SER A 204 -18.93 -21.06 11.28
N LEU A 205 -17.66 -21.30 10.96
CA LEU A 205 -17.13 -22.62 10.64
C LEU A 205 -16.68 -23.39 11.89
N LEU A 206 -16.52 -24.70 11.74
CA LEU A 206 -15.85 -25.54 12.74
C LEU A 206 -14.34 -25.32 12.61
N ALA A 207 -13.62 -25.22 13.73
CA ALA A 207 -12.19 -24.86 13.75
C ALA A 207 -11.31 -25.68 12.79
N PHE A 208 -11.59 -26.99 12.63
CA PHE A 208 -10.85 -27.86 11.70
C PHE A 208 -11.06 -27.56 10.21
N VAL A 209 -12.03 -26.70 9.88
CA VAL A 209 -12.30 -26.15 8.53
C VAL A 209 -11.83 -24.69 8.48
N ALA A 210 -12.06 -23.90 9.54
CA ALA A 210 -11.63 -22.51 9.63
C ALA A 210 -10.10 -22.37 9.47
N GLU A 211 -9.31 -23.07 10.29
CA GLU A 211 -7.84 -22.94 10.30
C GLU A 211 -7.22 -23.22 8.89
N PRO A 212 -7.60 -24.27 8.13
CA PRO A 212 -7.13 -24.44 6.76
C PRO A 212 -7.65 -23.41 5.74
N VAL A 213 -8.86 -22.86 5.92
CA VAL A 213 -9.42 -21.81 5.05
C VAL A 213 -8.64 -20.51 5.24
N GLU A 214 -8.40 -20.11 6.48
CA GLU A 214 -7.61 -18.93 6.85
C GLU A 214 -6.17 -19.07 6.31
N THR A 215 -5.53 -20.22 6.57
CA THR A 215 -4.18 -20.52 6.03
C THR A 215 -4.10 -20.42 4.50
N LEU A 216 -5.18 -20.77 3.77
CA LEU A 216 -5.24 -20.66 2.32
C LEU A 216 -5.54 -19.22 1.87
N ARG A 217 -6.43 -18.50 2.57
CA ARG A 217 -6.73 -17.09 2.32
C ARG A 217 -5.43 -16.26 2.36
N ASP A 218 -4.65 -16.40 3.43
CA ASP A 218 -3.37 -15.71 3.61
C ASP A 218 -2.41 -16.01 2.42
N GLN A 219 -2.28 -17.29 2.06
CA GLN A 219 -1.42 -17.72 0.95
C GLN A 219 -1.88 -17.21 -0.42
N VAL A 220 -3.19 -17.08 -0.64
CA VAL A 220 -3.75 -16.55 -1.89
C VAL A 220 -3.63 -15.02 -1.91
N ALA A 221 -3.76 -14.34 -0.77
CA ALA A 221 -3.53 -12.89 -0.64
C ALA A 221 -2.07 -12.52 -0.95
N ASP A 222 -1.09 -13.25 -0.40
CA ASP A 222 0.35 -13.09 -0.74
C ASP A 222 0.61 -13.19 -2.26
N VAL A 223 -0.02 -14.18 -2.90
CA VAL A 223 0.09 -14.38 -4.36
C VAL A 223 -0.63 -13.26 -5.10
N ALA A 224 -1.80 -12.80 -4.64
CA ALA A 224 -2.57 -11.71 -5.23
C ALA A 224 -1.82 -10.38 -5.25
N VAL A 225 -1.11 -10.03 -4.16
CA VAL A 225 -0.24 -8.85 -4.13
C VAL A 225 0.90 -8.97 -5.15
N THR A 226 1.49 -10.17 -5.26
CA THR A 226 2.59 -10.45 -6.18
C THR A 226 2.14 -10.39 -7.65
N THR A 227 1.02 -11.03 -8.00
CA THR A 227 0.48 -11.02 -9.37
C THR A 227 -0.02 -9.63 -9.76
N ALA A 228 -0.66 -8.89 -8.85
CA ALA A 228 -1.11 -7.53 -9.14
C ALA A 228 0.07 -6.57 -9.39
N THR A 229 1.19 -6.77 -8.67
CA THR A 229 2.43 -6.02 -8.92
C THR A 229 3.00 -6.33 -10.30
N ALA A 230 3.08 -7.61 -10.68
CA ALA A 230 3.54 -8.02 -12.01
C ALA A 230 2.60 -7.55 -13.14
N SER A 231 1.28 -7.63 -12.92
CA SER A 231 0.22 -7.20 -13.84
C SER A 231 0.26 -5.69 -14.10
N ARG A 232 0.41 -4.88 -13.04
CA ARG A 232 0.63 -3.43 -13.16
C ARG A 232 1.92 -3.12 -13.90
N ALA A 233 3.04 -3.77 -13.56
CA ALA A 233 4.32 -3.55 -14.22
C ALA A 233 4.28 -3.90 -15.72
N ALA A 234 3.64 -5.01 -16.08
CA ALA A 234 3.53 -5.46 -17.48
C ALA A 234 2.64 -4.54 -18.34
N GLN A 235 1.67 -3.85 -17.74
CA GLN A 235 0.83 -2.86 -18.41
C GLN A 235 1.51 -1.47 -18.47
N LEU A 236 2.04 -1.00 -17.34
CA LEU A 236 2.61 0.35 -17.20
C LEU A 236 3.97 0.51 -17.89
N VAL A 237 4.92 -0.41 -17.65
CA VAL A 237 6.31 -0.20 -18.09
C VAL A 237 6.42 -0.05 -19.61
N PRO A 238 5.78 -0.87 -20.47
CA PRO A 238 5.88 -0.67 -21.92
C PRO A 238 5.24 0.65 -22.38
N ALA A 239 4.08 1.01 -21.84
CA ALA A 239 3.37 2.24 -22.19
C ALA A 239 4.18 3.48 -21.80
N MET A 240 4.64 3.53 -20.55
CA MET A 240 5.43 4.65 -20.03
C MET A 240 6.82 4.76 -20.66
N MET A 241 7.43 3.63 -21.04
CA MET A 241 8.70 3.62 -21.79
C MET A 241 8.52 3.95 -23.29
N GLY A 242 7.31 4.32 -23.71
CA GLY A 242 7.01 4.83 -25.04
C GLY A 242 6.94 3.77 -26.13
N ALA A 243 6.39 2.57 -25.84
CA ALA A 243 6.25 1.51 -26.83
C ALA A 243 5.28 1.85 -27.98
N GLU A 244 4.23 2.62 -27.70
CA GLU A 244 3.22 3.03 -28.71
C GLU A 244 3.53 4.40 -29.36
N GLY A 245 4.44 5.16 -28.75
CA GLY A 245 4.86 6.48 -29.21
C GLY A 245 5.68 7.19 -28.13
N PRO A 246 6.32 8.32 -28.46
CA PRO A 246 7.20 9.00 -27.53
C PRO A 246 6.41 9.69 -26.41
N ARG A 247 6.90 9.57 -25.17
CA ARG A 247 6.31 10.16 -23.96
C ARG A 247 7.29 11.12 -23.29
N ASN A 248 6.78 12.19 -22.69
CA ASN A 248 7.55 13.21 -21.99
C ASN A 248 7.25 13.17 -20.50
N TYR A 249 8.30 13.17 -19.67
CA TYR A 249 8.17 13.14 -18.22
C TYR A 249 8.92 14.30 -17.58
N LEU A 250 8.41 14.80 -16.45
CA LEU A 250 9.22 15.59 -15.53
C LEU A 250 9.77 14.69 -14.43
N VAL A 251 11.02 14.88 -14.02
CA VAL A 251 11.56 14.33 -12.77
C VAL A 251 11.84 15.49 -11.83
N LEU A 252 11.10 15.53 -10.74
CA LEU A 252 11.29 16.46 -9.63
C LEU A 252 12.39 15.93 -8.72
N VAL A 253 13.59 16.52 -8.80
CA VAL A 253 14.71 16.17 -7.91
C VAL A 253 14.54 16.96 -6.63
N GLN A 254 14.02 16.31 -5.60
CA GLN A 254 13.67 16.92 -4.32
C GLN A 254 14.90 17.10 -3.42
N ASN A 255 14.97 18.23 -2.69
CA ASN A 255 16.00 18.50 -1.69
C ASN A 255 15.44 18.37 -0.27
N ASN A 256 15.69 17.23 0.40
CA ASN A 256 15.17 16.96 1.76
C ASN A 256 15.67 17.94 2.84
N ALA A 257 16.69 18.75 2.55
CA ALA A 257 17.15 19.79 3.48
C ALA A 257 16.18 20.99 3.55
N GLU A 258 15.37 21.19 2.51
CA GLU A 258 14.31 22.19 2.39
C GLU A 258 12.97 21.47 2.34
N GLN A 259 12.54 20.97 3.51
CA GLN A 259 11.47 19.99 3.66
C GLN A 259 10.14 20.45 3.05
N ARG A 260 9.50 19.54 2.33
CA ARG A 260 8.13 19.62 1.80
C ARG A 260 7.45 18.29 2.06
N ALA A 261 6.12 18.24 2.06
CA ALA A 261 5.38 17.05 2.47
C ALA A 261 5.85 15.75 1.78
N THR A 262 6.11 15.77 0.48
CA THR A 262 6.61 14.62 -0.31
C THR A 262 8.13 14.39 -0.25
N GLY A 263 8.87 15.10 0.61
CA GLY A 263 10.32 15.01 0.78
C GLY A 263 11.00 16.37 0.86
N GLY A 264 10.87 17.20 -0.17
CA GLY A 264 11.60 18.47 -0.28
C GLY A 264 11.19 19.33 -1.46
N ILE A 265 11.82 20.50 -1.61
CA ILE A 265 11.61 21.34 -2.80
C ILE A 265 12.19 20.66 -4.05
N PRO A 266 11.50 20.67 -5.20
CA PRO A 266 12.09 20.37 -6.50
C PRO A 266 13.17 21.40 -6.87
N GLY A 267 14.42 21.15 -6.46
CA GLY A 267 15.56 22.05 -6.71
C GLY A 267 15.99 22.05 -8.17
N SER A 268 16.02 20.84 -8.77
CA SER A 268 16.20 20.62 -10.21
C SER A 268 15.00 19.86 -10.78
N VAL A 269 14.63 20.18 -12.01
CA VAL A 269 13.56 19.53 -12.77
C VAL A 269 14.13 19.08 -14.11
N LEU A 270 14.13 17.77 -14.34
CA LEU A 270 14.57 17.16 -15.60
C LEU A 270 13.35 16.91 -16.48
N HIS A 271 13.39 17.37 -17.72
CA HIS A 271 12.47 16.90 -18.76
C HIS A 271 13.10 15.70 -19.45
N LEU A 272 12.49 14.53 -19.26
CA LEU A 272 12.88 13.29 -19.93
C LEU A 272 11.96 12.99 -21.10
N ARG A 273 12.51 12.30 -22.11
CA ARG A 273 11.75 11.70 -23.21
C ARG A 273 12.02 10.20 -23.24
N ALA A 274 10.95 9.41 -23.18
CA ALA A 274 10.97 7.97 -23.44
C ALA A 274 10.48 7.69 -24.87
N ASP A 275 11.17 6.82 -25.61
CA ASP A 275 10.89 6.53 -27.03
C ASP A 275 11.30 5.07 -27.36
N GLY A 276 10.32 4.15 -27.37
CA GLY A 276 10.51 2.72 -27.65
C GLY A 276 11.46 1.99 -26.70
N GLY A 277 11.48 2.36 -25.41
CA GLY A 277 12.37 1.77 -24.41
C GLY A 277 13.68 2.54 -24.17
N ALA A 278 13.98 3.58 -24.94
CA ALA A 278 15.13 4.46 -24.67
C ALA A 278 14.70 5.73 -23.94
N VAL A 279 15.44 6.12 -22.91
CA VAL A 279 15.16 7.33 -22.11
C VAL A 279 16.28 8.34 -22.29
N THR A 280 15.93 9.60 -22.50
CA THR A 280 16.90 10.69 -22.74
C THR A 280 16.53 11.94 -21.95
N VAL A 281 17.52 12.65 -21.42
CA VAL A 281 17.31 13.99 -20.85
C VAL A 281 17.21 14.99 -22.01
N VAL A 282 16.07 15.67 -22.12
CA VAL A 282 15.82 16.73 -23.11
C VAL A 282 16.42 18.05 -22.61
N VAL A 283 16.09 18.43 -21.38
CA VAL A 283 16.58 19.65 -20.74
C VAL A 283 16.50 19.53 -19.21
N GLU A 284 17.40 20.23 -18.52
CA GLU A 284 17.40 20.43 -17.08
C GLU A 284 17.08 21.91 -16.77
N ARG A 285 16.28 22.16 -15.73
CA ARG A 285 16.00 23.51 -15.22
C ARG A 285 16.02 23.53 -13.70
N SER A 286 16.50 24.62 -13.10
CA SER A 286 16.24 24.87 -11.67
C SER A 286 14.75 25.09 -11.45
N GLY A 287 14.17 24.51 -10.39
CA GLY A 287 12.76 24.76 -10.02
C GLY A 287 12.47 26.24 -9.78
N GLY A 288 13.44 27.00 -9.28
CA GLY A 288 13.30 28.45 -9.10
C GLY A 288 13.12 29.24 -10.40
N SER A 289 13.50 28.68 -11.55
CA SER A 289 13.25 29.26 -12.88
C SER A 289 11.83 29.00 -13.41
N LEU A 290 11.04 28.22 -12.68
CA LEU A 290 9.66 27.82 -13.01
C LEU A 290 8.72 28.36 -11.91
N SER A 291 8.81 29.67 -11.65
CA SER A 291 8.15 30.33 -10.53
C SER A 291 7.69 31.76 -10.89
N GLY A 292 6.95 32.40 -9.97
CA GLY A 292 6.60 33.82 -10.09
C GLY A 292 5.30 34.10 -10.86
N PHE A 293 4.45 33.07 -11.00
CA PHE A 293 3.11 33.23 -11.55
C PHE A 293 2.26 34.15 -10.67
N ALA A 294 1.45 35.01 -11.30
CA ALA A 294 0.61 35.97 -10.57
C ALA A 294 -0.59 35.31 -9.88
N ASP A 295 -1.13 34.25 -10.48
CA ASP A 295 -2.24 33.44 -10.02
C ASP A 295 -1.86 31.95 -10.14
N PRO A 296 -2.39 31.05 -9.29
CA PRO A 296 -2.13 29.60 -9.40
C PRO A 296 -2.47 29.03 -10.79
N VAL A 297 -1.57 28.21 -11.34
CA VAL A 297 -1.73 27.62 -12.70
C VAL A 297 -2.92 26.65 -12.81
N LEU A 298 -3.33 26.07 -11.67
CA LEU A 298 -4.58 25.34 -11.51
C LEU A 298 -5.35 25.92 -10.32
N PRO A 299 -6.70 25.87 -10.32
CA PRO A 299 -7.49 26.30 -9.16
C PRO A 299 -7.09 25.54 -7.90
N LEU A 300 -6.81 26.26 -6.82
CA LEU A 300 -6.58 25.71 -5.48
C LEU A 300 -7.89 25.76 -4.66
N THR A 301 -8.12 24.74 -3.86
CA THR A 301 -9.24 24.66 -2.91
C THR A 301 -9.02 25.58 -1.71
N GLU A 302 -10.09 25.88 -0.95
CA GLU A 302 -9.97 26.66 0.29
C GLU A 302 -9.06 25.97 1.33
N ALA A 303 -9.08 24.63 1.40
CA ALA A 303 -8.23 23.84 2.26
C ALA A 303 -6.75 23.94 1.85
N GLU A 304 -6.44 23.79 0.55
CA GLU A 304 -5.07 23.97 0.04
C GLU A 304 -4.55 25.39 0.30
N LEU A 305 -5.37 26.41 0.04
CA LEU A 305 -5.01 27.81 0.32
C LEU A 305 -4.80 28.06 1.82
N SER A 306 -5.55 27.38 2.70
CA SER A 306 -5.39 27.51 4.15
C SER A 306 -4.19 26.74 4.72
N LEU A 307 -3.76 25.65 4.09
CA LEU A 307 -2.67 24.79 4.57
C LEU A 307 -1.31 25.14 3.94
N PHE A 308 -1.31 25.50 2.66
CA PHE A 308 -0.10 25.63 1.82
C PHE A 308 0.04 27.03 1.20
N GLY A 309 -1.05 27.81 1.13
CA GLY A 309 -1.07 29.12 0.49
C GLY A 309 -0.99 29.04 -1.04
N PRO A 310 -0.81 30.19 -1.73
CA PRO A 310 -0.83 30.25 -3.19
C PRO A 310 0.40 29.62 -3.85
N LEU A 311 1.54 29.54 -3.13
CA LEU A 311 2.83 29.07 -3.66
C LEU A 311 2.75 27.65 -4.22
N LEU A 312 1.92 26.79 -3.62
CA LEU A 312 1.58 25.45 -4.11
C LEU A 312 1.26 25.41 -5.62
N GLY A 313 0.64 26.47 -6.16
CA GLY A 313 0.31 26.57 -7.59
C GLY A 313 1.06 27.67 -8.36
N THR A 314 2.02 28.37 -7.75
CA THR A 314 2.76 29.49 -8.39
C THR A 314 4.28 29.36 -8.34
N ASP A 315 4.83 28.29 -7.74
CA ASP A 315 6.26 28.00 -7.72
C ASP A 315 6.51 26.49 -7.80
N MET A 316 7.29 26.04 -8.79
CA MET A 316 7.67 24.63 -8.96
C MET A 316 8.37 24.05 -7.73
N ARG A 317 9.04 24.88 -6.92
CA ARG A 317 9.69 24.45 -5.66
C ARG A 317 8.69 24.08 -4.58
N ASP A 318 7.44 24.51 -4.72
CA ASP A 318 6.41 24.46 -3.68
C ASP A 318 5.20 23.58 -4.06
N VAL A 319 5.17 23.01 -5.27
CA VAL A 319 4.13 22.03 -5.70
C VAL A 319 4.07 20.80 -4.78
N THR A 320 5.17 20.48 -4.10
CA THR A 320 5.32 19.37 -3.14
C THR A 320 4.87 19.72 -1.71
N PHE A 321 4.34 20.92 -1.46
CA PHE A 321 3.77 21.29 -0.15
C PHE A 321 2.60 20.38 0.26
N THR A 322 1.82 19.89 -0.71
CA THR A 322 0.76 18.91 -0.47
C THR A 322 1.35 17.51 -0.39
N PRO A 323 0.93 16.67 0.57
CA PRO A 323 1.33 15.25 0.61
C PRO A 323 0.71 14.41 -0.51
N ASP A 324 -0.27 14.94 -1.25
CA ASP A 324 -0.88 14.22 -2.37
C ASP A 324 0.01 14.36 -3.63
N PHE A 325 0.76 13.30 -3.95
CA PHE A 325 1.65 13.33 -5.11
C PHE A 325 0.93 13.48 -6.46
N PRO A 326 -0.26 12.88 -6.72
CA PRO A 326 -1.02 13.14 -7.94
C PRO A 326 -1.35 14.63 -8.13
N ARG A 327 -1.74 15.32 -7.06
CA ARG A 327 -1.94 16.77 -7.08
C ARG A 327 -0.64 17.52 -7.36
N SER A 328 0.47 17.11 -6.74
CA SER A 328 1.81 17.66 -6.99
C SER A 328 2.22 17.52 -8.47
N GLY A 329 1.99 16.34 -9.06
CA GLY A 329 2.26 16.03 -10.48
C GLY A 329 1.41 16.88 -11.44
N ALA A 330 0.11 17.00 -11.17
CA ALA A 330 -0.79 17.84 -11.97
C ALA A 330 -0.38 19.33 -11.95
N LEU A 331 0.04 19.84 -10.78
CA LEU A 331 0.54 21.22 -10.62
C LEU A 331 1.89 21.41 -11.34
N ALA A 332 2.84 20.49 -11.16
CA ALA A 332 4.15 20.53 -11.84
C ALA A 332 3.99 20.50 -13.37
N LYS A 333 3.12 19.63 -13.90
CA LYS A 333 2.74 19.60 -15.32
C LYS A 333 2.23 20.96 -15.76
N ALA A 334 1.23 21.52 -15.08
CA ALA A 334 0.63 22.79 -15.47
C ALA A 334 1.63 23.97 -15.45
N ILE A 335 2.53 24.02 -14.46
CA ILE A 335 3.61 25.01 -14.40
C ILE A 335 4.53 24.88 -15.64
N TRP A 336 4.97 23.66 -15.95
CA TRP A 336 5.88 23.42 -17.07
C TRP A 336 5.25 23.75 -18.43
N GLU A 337 4.02 23.27 -18.68
CA GLU A 337 3.31 23.51 -19.93
C GLU A 337 3.00 25.00 -20.16
N GLN A 338 2.86 25.79 -19.08
CA GLN A 338 2.60 27.23 -19.17
C GLN A 338 3.88 28.07 -19.38
N GLU A 339 5.00 27.73 -18.73
CA GLU A 339 6.26 28.52 -18.81
C GLU A 339 7.20 28.05 -19.94
N VAL A 340 7.27 26.73 -20.17
CA VAL A 340 8.21 26.11 -21.12
C VAL A 340 7.48 25.63 -22.37
N GLY A 341 6.30 25.02 -22.20
CA GLY A 341 5.58 24.30 -23.25
C GLY A 341 5.95 22.82 -23.31
N ASP A 342 5.73 22.22 -24.49
CA ASP A 342 5.59 20.77 -24.69
C ASP A 342 4.40 20.15 -23.91
N THR A 343 3.97 18.95 -24.28
CA THR A 343 2.97 18.18 -23.50
C THR A 343 3.72 17.24 -22.56
N ILE A 344 3.35 17.22 -21.28
CA ILE A 344 3.90 16.30 -20.29
C ILE A 344 2.93 15.15 -20.05
N ASP A 345 3.40 13.92 -20.21
CA ASP A 345 2.62 12.69 -20.05
C ASP A 345 2.63 12.17 -18.61
N GLY A 346 3.60 12.56 -17.79
CA GLY A 346 3.64 12.23 -16.37
C GLY A 346 4.74 12.96 -15.58
N VAL A 347 4.74 12.78 -14.27
CA VAL A 347 5.70 13.38 -13.34
C VAL A 347 6.19 12.33 -12.37
N LEU A 348 7.51 12.25 -12.22
CA LEU A 348 8.19 11.41 -11.24
C LEU A 348 8.86 12.32 -10.20
N SER A 349 9.13 11.81 -9.01
CA SER A 349 10.03 12.46 -8.05
C SER A 349 11.06 11.50 -7.48
N VAL A 350 12.23 12.04 -7.15
CA VAL A 350 13.34 11.30 -6.55
C VAL A 350 14.12 12.24 -5.62
N ASP A 351 14.79 11.70 -4.60
CA ASP A 351 15.64 12.46 -3.70
C ASP A 351 17.08 11.88 -3.59
N PRO A 352 18.05 12.61 -2.99
CA PRO A 352 19.43 12.13 -2.80
C PRO A 352 19.59 10.87 -1.94
N VAL A 353 18.62 10.48 -1.12
CA VAL A 353 18.66 9.23 -0.34
C VAL A 353 18.22 8.05 -1.22
N ALA A 354 17.18 8.22 -2.04
CA ALA A 354 16.81 7.26 -3.09
C ALA A 354 17.93 7.09 -4.11
N LEU A 355 18.63 8.16 -4.48
CA LEU A 355 19.85 8.08 -5.27
C LEU A 355 20.93 7.23 -4.57
N GLY A 356 21.11 7.37 -3.26
CA GLY A 356 22.03 6.54 -2.48
C GLY A 356 21.73 5.04 -2.65
N LEU A 357 20.47 4.65 -2.48
CA LEU A 357 20.02 3.26 -2.68
C LEU A 357 20.31 2.73 -4.10
N VAL A 358 20.13 3.56 -5.13
CA VAL A 358 20.46 3.19 -6.52
C VAL A 358 21.98 3.05 -6.70
N LEU A 359 22.78 3.93 -6.10
CA LEU A 359 24.24 3.87 -6.16
C LEU A 359 24.84 2.66 -5.45
N ASP A 360 24.17 2.10 -4.43
CA ASP A 360 24.55 0.81 -3.84
C ASP A 360 24.39 -0.36 -4.85
N ALA A 361 23.40 -0.29 -5.74
CA ALA A 361 23.14 -1.29 -6.76
C ALA A 361 23.95 -1.08 -8.06
N THR A 362 24.18 0.17 -8.48
CA THR A 362 25.04 0.48 -9.65
C THR A 362 26.53 0.47 -9.32
N GLY A 363 26.88 0.58 -8.04
CA GLY A 363 28.22 0.95 -7.59
C GLY A 363 28.54 2.43 -7.80
N PRO A 364 29.67 2.92 -7.24
CA PRO A 364 30.00 4.34 -7.22
C PRO A 364 30.19 4.97 -8.61
N VAL A 365 29.78 6.23 -8.76
CA VAL A 365 29.82 6.99 -10.02
C VAL A 365 30.89 8.08 -9.93
N PRO A 366 31.91 8.09 -10.82
CA PRO A 366 32.91 9.15 -10.86
C PRO A 366 32.32 10.44 -11.45
N LEU A 367 32.69 11.58 -10.88
CA LEU A 367 32.29 12.91 -11.35
C LEU A 367 33.44 13.60 -12.12
N SER A 368 33.12 14.63 -12.90
CA SER A 368 34.07 15.31 -13.79
C SER A 368 35.15 16.13 -13.05
N ASP A 369 34.90 16.49 -11.79
CA ASP A 369 35.86 17.14 -10.89
C ASP A 369 36.90 16.16 -10.29
N GLY A 370 36.73 14.85 -10.53
CA GLY A 370 37.58 13.79 -10.02
C GLY A 370 37.17 13.23 -8.66
N THR A 371 36.04 13.68 -8.10
CA THR A 371 35.38 13.04 -6.97
C THR A 371 34.57 11.81 -7.43
N THR A 372 33.97 11.10 -6.48
CA THR A 372 33.12 9.94 -6.75
C THR A 372 31.95 9.99 -5.78
N LEU A 373 30.75 9.73 -6.29
CA LEU A 373 29.52 9.63 -5.50
C LEU A 373 29.18 8.16 -5.26
N SER A 374 28.78 7.82 -4.04
CA SER A 374 28.45 6.45 -3.61
C SER A 374 27.15 6.44 -2.78
N GLY A 375 26.60 5.26 -2.50
CA GLY A 375 25.40 5.16 -1.64
C GLY A 375 25.61 5.72 -0.23
N ASP A 376 26.79 5.44 0.34
CA ASP A 376 27.21 5.90 1.68
C ASP A 376 27.24 7.44 1.83
N ASP A 377 27.59 8.18 0.78
CA ASP A 377 27.85 9.63 0.87
C ASP A 377 26.94 10.53 0.04
N ALA A 378 26.13 9.98 -0.88
CA ALA A 378 25.28 10.77 -1.78
C ALA A 378 24.39 11.78 -1.05
N ALA A 379 23.63 11.32 -0.04
CA ALA A 379 22.73 12.18 0.72
C ALA A 379 23.48 13.29 1.49
N GLN A 380 24.55 12.93 2.21
CA GLN A 380 25.37 13.91 2.95
C GLN A 380 26.01 14.94 2.01
N ARG A 381 26.55 14.48 0.87
CA ARG A 381 27.23 15.33 -0.11
C ARG A 381 26.27 16.35 -0.72
N LEU A 382 25.14 15.87 -1.22
CA LEU A 382 24.17 16.66 -2.00
C LEU A 382 23.27 17.55 -1.14
N LEU A 383 22.93 17.12 0.07
CA LEU A 383 22.01 17.87 0.96
C LEU A 383 22.74 18.83 1.92
N ASN A 384 24.05 18.67 2.14
CA ASN A 384 24.78 19.48 3.11
C ASN A 384 26.20 19.87 2.67
N GLN A 385 27.10 18.90 2.42
CA GLN A 385 28.54 19.18 2.31
C GLN A 385 28.90 20.09 1.12
N VAL A 386 28.18 19.99 0.00
CA VAL A 386 28.40 20.85 -1.18
C VAL A 386 28.29 22.35 -0.85
N TYR A 387 27.40 22.74 0.08
CA TYR A 387 27.21 24.13 0.52
C TYR A 387 28.26 24.60 1.54
N LEU A 388 29.00 23.67 2.15
CA LEU A 388 30.13 23.96 3.05
C LEU A 388 31.46 24.05 2.28
N ASP A 389 31.60 23.30 1.19
CA ASP A 389 32.83 23.21 0.40
C ASP A 389 32.90 24.24 -0.74
N LEU A 390 31.77 24.65 -1.32
CA LEU A 390 31.69 25.53 -2.49
C LEU A 390 30.99 26.86 -2.15
N ASP A 391 31.77 27.94 -2.06
CA ASP A 391 31.25 29.29 -1.76
C ASP A 391 30.41 29.89 -2.92
N ASP A 392 30.71 29.55 -4.18
CA ASP A 392 30.05 30.12 -5.35
C ASP A 392 28.85 29.24 -5.79
N PRO A 393 27.62 29.78 -5.83
CA PRO A 393 26.45 29.04 -6.31
C PRO A 393 26.61 28.46 -7.72
N ARG A 394 27.44 29.07 -8.58
CA ARG A 394 27.70 28.57 -9.94
C ARG A 394 28.51 27.28 -9.96
N ASP A 395 29.39 27.10 -8.97
CA ASP A 395 30.16 25.86 -8.81
C ASP A 395 29.28 24.76 -8.19
N GLN A 396 28.35 25.14 -7.29
CA GLN A 396 27.29 24.25 -6.79
C GLN A 396 26.38 23.77 -7.94
N ASP A 397 25.84 24.68 -8.76
CA ASP A 397 25.00 24.35 -9.92
C ASP A 397 25.73 23.43 -10.91
N ALA A 398 27.02 23.67 -11.15
CA ALA A 398 27.84 22.83 -12.00
C ALA A 398 28.02 21.41 -11.42
N PHE A 399 28.27 21.29 -10.12
CA PHE A 399 28.38 20.00 -9.42
C PHE A 399 27.07 19.20 -9.47
N PHE A 400 25.91 19.84 -9.24
CA PHE A 400 24.62 19.18 -9.34
C PHE A 400 24.32 18.70 -10.76
N SER A 401 24.51 19.55 -11.77
CA SER A 401 24.23 19.19 -13.17
C SER A 401 25.17 18.10 -13.70
N ASP A 402 26.43 18.06 -13.24
CA ASP A 402 27.36 16.96 -13.55
C ASP A 402 26.99 15.66 -12.83
N THR A 403 26.56 15.75 -11.56
CA THR A 403 26.03 14.60 -10.80
C THR A 403 24.83 13.99 -11.50
N SER A 404 23.80 14.80 -11.82
CA SER A 404 22.58 14.31 -12.48
C SER A 404 22.87 13.66 -13.82
N ARG A 405 23.80 14.20 -14.63
CA ARG A 405 24.21 13.58 -15.91
C ARG A 405 24.97 12.27 -15.71
N SER A 406 25.92 12.24 -14.78
CA SER A 406 26.80 11.07 -14.57
C SER A 406 26.01 9.89 -13.98
N VAL A 407 25.13 10.16 -13.01
CA VAL A 407 24.19 9.18 -12.44
C VAL A 407 23.22 8.68 -13.50
N PHE A 408 22.56 9.57 -14.25
CA PHE A 408 21.62 9.17 -15.29
C PHE A 408 22.30 8.28 -16.35
N ALA A 409 23.53 8.64 -16.75
CA ALA A 409 24.33 7.85 -17.68
C ALA A 409 24.73 6.48 -17.13
N ALA A 410 24.99 6.35 -15.83
CA ALA A 410 25.26 5.06 -15.19
C ALA A 410 24.02 4.15 -15.22
N VAL A 411 22.86 4.66 -14.74
CA VAL A 411 21.60 3.89 -14.68
C VAL A 411 21.12 3.51 -16.08
N VAL A 412 21.00 4.48 -17.00
CA VAL A 412 20.53 4.23 -18.38
C VAL A 412 21.58 3.48 -19.21
N GLY A 413 22.86 3.57 -18.84
CA GLY A 413 23.94 2.76 -19.43
C GLY A 413 23.95 1.30 -18.99
N GLY A 414 23.07 0.87 -18.06
CA GLY A 414 23.02 -0.49 -17.55
C GLY A 414 24.17 -0.83 -16.60
N GLN A 415 24.72 0.16 -15.87
CA GLN A 415 25.73 -0.08 -14.85
C GLN A 415 25.08 -0.73 -13.61
N GLY A 416 25.63 -1.87 -13.15
CA GLY A 416 25.16 -2.58 -11.96
C GLY A 416 24.41 -3.88 -12.27
N ASP A 417 23.69 -4.36 -11.27
CA ASP A 417 22.76 -5.48 -11.39
C ASP A 417 21.32 -4.96 -11.52
N ALA A 418 20.63 -5.26 -12.62
CA ALA A 418 19.30 -4.71 -12.89
C ALA A 418 18.24 -5.12 -11.86
N PRO A 419 18.17 -6.39 -11.40
CA PRO A 419 17.35 -6.76 -10.23
C PRO A 419 17.63 -5.89 -9.00
N ALA A 420 18.89 -5.73 -8.60
CA ALA A 420 19.25 -4.87 -7.45
C ALA A 420 18.85 -3.40 -7.63
N VAL A 421 18.93 -2.85 -8.85
CA VAL A 421 18.45 -1.48 -9.14
C VAL A 421 16.92 -1.38 -9.02
N MET A 422 16.18 -2.40 -9.48
CA MET A 422 14.72 -2.45 -9.32
C MET A 422 14.32 -2.59 -7.84
N ASP A 423 15.03 -3.40 -7.06
CA ASP A 423 14.84 -3.52 -5.61
C ASP A 423 15.14 -2.19 -4.88
N ALA A 424 16.18 -1.47 -5.29
CA ALA A 424 16.51 -0.14 -4.76
C ALA A 424 15.41 0.90 -5.06
N LEU A 425 14.84 0.89 -6.28
CA LEU A 425 13.71 1.75 -6.64
C LEU A 425 12.43 1.38 -5.88
N ALA A 426 12.19 0.08 -5.65
CA ALA A 426 11.06 -0.39 -4.85
C ALA A 426 11.21 -0.05 -3.35
N GLU A 427 12.43 -0.12 -2.80
CA GLU A 427 12.74 0.38 -1.45
C GLU A 427 12.59 1.91 -1.36
N ALA A 428 13.03 2.66 -2.37
CA ALA A 428 12.83 4.11 -2.43
C ALA A 428 11.32 4.46 -2.45
N ALA A 429 10.52 3.72 -3.21
CA ALA A 429 9.07 3.90 -3.26
C ALA A 429 8.39 3.55 -1.92
N ARG A 430 8.81 2.46 -1.28
CA ARG A 430 8.33 2.08 0.08
C ARG A 430 8.78 3.03 1.19
N GLN A 431 9.73 3.94 0.93
CA GLN A 431 10.11 5.03 1.82
C GLN A 431 9.49 6.39 1.43
N GLY A 432 8.58 6.43 0.45
CA GLY A 432 8.00 7.67 -0.08
C GLY A 432 8.98 8.57 -0.85
N ARG A 433 10.16 8.07 -1.22
CA ARG A 433 11.25 8.83 -1.87
C ARG A 433 11.28 8.70 -3.39
N PHE A 434 10.54 7.74 -3.94
CA PHE A 434 10.33 7.59 -5.38
C PHE A 434 8.84 7.46 -5.65
N MET A 435 8.28 8.44 -6.38
CA MET A 435 6.85 8.52 -6.69
C MET A 435 6.63 8.84 -8.16
N VAL A 436 5.48 8.42 -8.68
CA VAL A 436 5.12 8.44 -10.10
C VAL A 436 3.64 8.81 -10.24
N TRP A 437 3.36 9.78 -11.10
CA TRP A 437 2.04 10.22 -11.51
C TRP A 437 1.95 10.23 -13.04
N SER A 438 0.84 9.75 -13.59
CA SER A 438 0.54 9.85 -15.03
C SER A 438 -0.61 10.81 -15.30
N ALA A 439 -0.51 11.53 -16.42
CA ALA A 439 -1.61 12.32 -16.97
C ALA A 439 -2.61 11.47 -17.78
N ASP A 440 -2.31 10.20 -18.03
CA ASP A 440 -3.26 9.23 -18.58
C ASP A 440 -4.08 8.59 -17.45
N GLU A 441 -5.42 8.65 -17.55
CA GLU A 441 -6.32 8.14 -16.51
C GLU A 441 -6.16 6.61 -16.30
N GLY A 442 -5.94 5.84 -17.36
CA GLY A 442 -5.79 4.38 -17.27
C GLY A 442 -4.45 3.96 -16.65
N GLU A 443 -3.36 4.68 -16.95
CA GLU A 443 -2.09 4.50 -16.24
C GLU A 443 -2.21 4.92 -14.77
N GLN A 444 -2.90 6.04 -14.50
CA GLN A 444 -3.03 6.57 -13.14
C GLN A 444 -3.91 5.68 -12.24
N ASP A 445 -4.97 5.06 -12.77
CA ASP A 445 -5.79 4.09 -12.04
C ASP A 445 -4.99 2.84 -11.60
N LEU A 446 -3.96 2.44 -12.36
CA LEU A 446 -3.04 1.36 -11.99
C LEU A 446 -1.97 1.80 -10.98
N LEU A 447 -1.55 3.08 -11.03
CA LEU A 447 -0.54 3.66 -10.13
C LEU A 447 -1.11 4.05 -8.75
N ALA A 448 -2.30 4.63 -8.71
CA ALA A 448 -2.90 5.22 -7.51
C ALA A 448 -3.00 4.26 -6.29
N PRO A 449 -3.35 2.96 -6.44
CA PRO A 449 -3.40 2.01 -5.33
C PRO A 449 -2.01 1.57 -4.81
N THR A 450 -0.91 2.08 -5.38
CA THR A 450 0.45 1.65 -5.02
C THR A 450 1.19 2.75 -4.24
N VAL A 451 2.22 2.36 -3.50
CA VAL A 451 3.12 3.33 -2.84
C VAL A 451 3.81 4.28 -3.83
N LEU A 452 4.02 3.85 -5.08
CA LEU A 452 4.54 4.72 -6.15
C LEU A 452 3.57 5.87 -6.49
N GLY A 453 2.26 5.65 -6.40
CA GLY A 453 1.26 6.66 -6.74
C GLY A 453 1.25 7.86 -5.80
N GLY A 454 1.81 7.72 -4.58
CA GLY A 454 1.91 8.81 -3.59
C GLY A 454 0.56 9.46 -3.21
N VAL A 455 -0.55 8.73 -3.36
CA VAL A 455 -1.91 9.21 -3.06
C VAL A 455 -2.05 9.44 -1.56
N LEU A 456 -2.54 10.63 -1.18
CA LEU A 456 -2.69 11.05 0.22
C LEU A 456 -3.56 10.10 1.05
N ARG A 457 -4.72 9.69 0.54
CA ARG A 457 -5.66 8.81 1.25
C ARG A 457 -5.12 7.39 1.48
N GLY A 458 -4.10 6.97 0.71
CA GLY A 458 -3.68 5.56 0.66
C GLY A 458 -4.66 4.69 -0.12
N VAL A 459 -4.73 3.41 0.26
CA VAL A 459 -5.71 2.44 -0.26
C VAL A 459 -6.89 2.41 0.72
N ASP A 460 -8.11 2.27 0.19
CA ASP A 460 -9.33 2.14 1.01
C ASP A 460 -9.55 0.65 1.32
N ASP A 461 -8.80 0.14 2.30
CA ASP A 461 -8.83 -1.24 2.78
C ASP A 461 -9.03 -1.30 4.31
N ASP A 462 -8.77 -2.46 4.92
CA ASP A 462 -8.91 -2.69 6.36
C ASP A 462 -7.81 -2.01 7.20
N SER A 463 -6.79 -1.44 6.57
CA SER A 463 -5.57 -0.95 7.20
C SER A 463 -5.51 0.58 7.15
N ALA A 464 -5.44 1.21 8.32
CA ALA A 464 -5.60 2.67 8.42
C ALA A 464 -4.30 3.41 8.07
N VAL A 465 -4.39 4.55 7.37
CA VAL A 465 -3.23 5.39 7.03
C VAL A 465 -3.24 6.70 7.81
N ILE A 466 -2.22 6.93 8.64
CA ILE A 466 -1.94 8.21 9.31
C ILE A 466 -0.84 8.94 8.55
N GLY A 467 -0.99 10.23 8.28
CA GLY A 467 0.02 11.05 7.62
C GLY A 467 0.72 12.02 8.58
N VAL A 468 2.06 12.13 8.53
CA VAL A 468 2.86 13.04 9.37
C VAL A 468 3.84 13.82 8.49
N TYR A 469 3.45 15.00 8.03
CA TYR A 469 4.17 15.73 7.00
C TYR A 469 4.82 17.02 7.50
N LEU A 470 5.99 17.36 6.96
CA LEU A 470 6.77 18.55 7.29
C LEU A 470 6.87 19.50 6.11
N ASN A 471 6.63 20.79 6.36
CA ASN A 471 6.80 21.86 5.40
C ASN A 471 7.67 22.96 6.02
N ASP A 472 8.91 23.11 5.54
CA ASP A 472 9.86 24.11 6.03
C ASP A 472 9.34 25.54 5.78
N GLY A 473 9.32 26.33 6.85
CA GLY A 473 9.01 27.75 6.86
C GLY A 473 10.23 28.65 7.08
N THR A 474 11.44 28.08 7.14
CA THR A 474 12.71 28.79 7.24
C THR A 474 13.15 29.36 5.88
N GLN A 475 12.76 28.69 4.79
CA GLN A 475 13.24 28.94 3.42
C GLN A 475 14.75 28.71 3.30
N ALA A 476 15.22 27.63 3.92
CA ALA A 476 16.64 27.34 4.13
C ALA A 476 16.91 25.84 4.31
N LYS A 477 18.18 25.43 4.22
CA LYS A 477 18.59 24.01 4.24
C LYS A 477 18.91 23.46 5.63
N LEU A 478 18.46 24.15 6.69
CA LEU A 478 18.59 23.67 8.08
C LEU A 478 17.79 22.38 8.35
N GLY A 479 16.80 22.04 7.51
CA GLY A 479 16.06 20.78 7.58
C GLY A 479 16.92 19.53 7.41
N TYR A 480 18.15 19.64 6.89
CA TYR A 480 19.13 18.55 6.94
C TYR A 480 19.44 18.10 8.38
N TYR A 481 19.45 19.05 9.33
CA TYR A 481 19.71 18.79 10.75
C TYR A 481 18.44 18.48 11.54
N LEU A 482 17.25 18.46 10.92
CA LEU A 482 16.00 18.13 11.61
C LEU A 482 15.64 16.65 11.44
N ASP A 483 15.63 15.92 12.54
CA ASP A 483 15.12 14.56 12.62
C ASP A 483 13.62 14.54 12.95
N LEU A 484 12.88 13.64 12.30
CA LEU A 484 11.48 13.33 12.55
C LEU A 484 11.40 11.92 13.12
N LEU A 485 11.03 11.79 14.39
CA LEU A 485 10.82 10.52 15.06
C LEU A 485 9.34 10.32 15.31
N ILE A 486 8.84 9.11 15.02
CA ILE A 486 7.43 8.75 15.20
C ILE A 486 7.36 7.43 15.94
N GLU A 487 6.71 7.43 17.10
CA GLU A 487 6.37 6.22 17.86
C GLU A 487 4.85 6.05 17.87
N GLY A 488 4.34 4.82 17.78
CA GLY A 488 2.90 4.56 17.72
C GLY A 488 2.50 3.20 18.28
N GLU A 489 1.34 3.15 18.95
CA GLU A 489 0.74 1.93 19.49
C GLU A 489 -0.79 1.93 19.28
N ALA A 490 -1.34 0.86 18.72
CA ALA A 490 -2.79 0.62 18.72
C ALA A 490 -3.21 0.07 20.09
N THR A 491 -3.96 0.88 20.83
CA THR A 491 -4.27 0.70 22.25
C THR A 491 -5.63 0.05 22.52
N GLU A 492 -6.62 0.27 21.66
CA GLU A 492 -7.98 -0.26 21.80
C GLU A 492 -8.59 -0.60 20.42
N CYS A 493 -9.23 -1.76 20.30
CA CYS A 493 -10.13 -2.09 19.19
C CYS A 493 -11.58 -1.89 19.64
N ARG A 494 -12.34 -1.09 18.89
CA ARG A 494 -13.70 -0.67 19.25
C ARG A 494 -14.76 -1.61 18.63
N PRO A 495 -16.01 -1.60 19.14
CA PRO A 495 -17.05 -2.52 18.66
C PRO A 495 -17.49 -2.36 17.19
N ASP A 496 -17.10 -1.26 16.53
CA ASP A 496 -17.33 -0.99 15.10
C ASP A 496 -16.06 -1.12 14.24
N GLY A 497 -15.10 -1.92 14.73
CA GLY A 497 -13.84 -2.23 14.05
C GLY A 497 -12.81 -1.09 14.00
N SER A 498 -13.19 0.13 14.40
CA SER A 498 -12.25 1.25 14.53
C SER A 498 -11.26 1.04 15.68
N GLN A 499 -10.07 1.63 15.57
CA GLN A 499 -8.98 1.48 16.53
C GLN A 499 -8.61 2.83 17.14
N ILE A 500 -8.09 2.84 18.37
CA ILE A 500 -7.47 4.01 19.00
C ILE A 500 -5.95 3.84 18.95
N VAL A 501 -5.30 4.70 18.18
CA VAL A 501 -3.84 4.76 18.02
C VAL A 501 -3.29 5.91 18.83
N HIS A 502 -2.43 5.59 19.79
CA HIS A 502 -1.63 6.59 20.50
C HIS A 502 -0.34 6.81 19.70
N ALA A 503 -0.06 8.05 19.29
CA ALA A 503 1.09 8.40 18.47
C ALA A 503 1.88 9.56 19.10
N VAL A 504 3.21 9.45 19.10
CA VAL A 504 4.13 10.50 19.57
C VAL A 504 5.03 10.91 18.41
N VAL A 505 4.80 12.12 17.89
CA VAL A 505 5.62 12.74 16.84
C VAL A 505 6.61 13.69 17.49
N THR A 506 7.90 13.48 17.29
CA THR A 506 8.97 14.32 17.85
C THR A 506 9.85 14.89 16.75
N LEU A 507 10.07 16.20 16.83
CA LEU A 507 11.06 16.92 16.04
C LEU A 507 12.30 17.17 16.89
N GLN A 508 13.46 16.69 16.44
CA GLN A 508 14.74 16.86 17.12
C GLN A 508 15.69 17.63 16.19
N TYR A 509 16.14 18.82 16.61
CA TYR A 509 16.94 19.72 15.77
C TYR A 509 18.41 19.71 16.16
N ASP A 510 19.17 18.78 15.58
CA ASP A 510 20.57 18.49 15.93
C ASP A 510 21.57 19.26 15.06
N ALA A 511 21.34 20.56 14.88
CA ALA A 511 22.29 21.44 14.21
C ALA A 511 23.51 21.75 15.10
N PRO A 512 24.65 22.17 14.52
CA PRO A 512 25.79 22.66 15.29
C PRO A 512 25.41 23.82 16.24
N PRO A 513 26.01 23.96 17.43
CA PRO A 513 25.72 25.07 18.35
C PRO A 513 26.02 26.46 17.75
N ASP A 514 26.89 26.51 16.75
CA ASP A 514 27.29 27.65 15.94
C ASP A 514 26.56 27.70 14.58
N ALA A 515 25.38 27.05 14.45
CA ALA A 515 24.61 26.99 13.21
C ALA A 515 24.33 28.37 12.57
N ALA A 516 24.28 29.45 13.35
CA ALA A 516 24.10 30.82 12.86
C ALA A 516 25.27 31.33 11.99
N ASP A 517 26.47 30.76 12.14
CA ASP A 517 27.68 31.13 11.39
C ASP A 517 27.88 30.26 10.12
N LEU A 518 26.97 29.32 9.84
CA LEU A 518 26.99 28.51 8.62
C LEU A 518 26.73 29.38 7.36
N PRO A 519 27.15 28.92 6.16
CA PRO A 519 26.89 29.60 4.89
C PRO A 519 25.43 30.03 4.72
N SER A 520 25.20 31.22 4.15
CA SER A 520 23.86 31.81 4.01
C SER A 520 22.85 30.94 3.26
N TYR A 521 23.33 30.06 2.37
CA TYR A 521 22.51 29.08 1.65
C TYR A 521 21.95 27.97 2.54
N LEU A 522 22.59 27.71 3.69
CA LEU A 522 22.13 26.79 4.72
C LEU A 522 21.17 27.47 5.70
N VAL A 523 21.50 28.67 6.20
CA VAL A 523 20.74 29.36 7.28
C VAL A 523 19.60 30.27 6.80
N GLY A 524 19.57 30.65 5.53
CA GLY A 524 18.55 31.51 4.98
C GLY A 524 18.70 32.98 5.38
N LEU A 525 17.57 33.63 5.69
CA LEU A 525 17.49 35.08 5.94
C LEU A 525 16.95 35.38 7.35
N ASP A 526 17.73 36.14 8.12
CA ASP A 526 17.41 36.58 9.49
C ASP A 526 16.04 37.30 9.63
N SER A 527 15.53 37.85 8.51
CA SER A 527 14.20 38.48 8.44
C SER A 527 13.01 37.50 8.47
N ILE A 528 13.24 36.20 8.30
CA ILE A 528 12.21 35.15 8.27
C ILE A 528 12.17 34.39 9.61
N VAL A 529 13.35 33.93 10.04
CA VAL A 529 13.65 33.21 11.28
C VAL A 529 15.05 33.67 11.71
N PRO A 530 15.36 33.84 13.02
CA PRO A 530 16.72 34.15 13.47
C PRO A 530 17.74 33.13 12.93
N LEU A 531 18.91 33.59 12.49
CA LEU A 531 19.92 32.70 11.89
C LEU A 531 20.28 31.52 12.81
N GLY A 532 20.27 30.32 12.24
CA GLY A 532 20.55 29.07 12.95
C GLY A 532 19.35 28.46 13.70
N GLU A 533 18.24 29.17 13.86
CA GLU A 533 16.95 28.57 14.27
C GLU A 533 16.22 28.00 13.04
N ILE A 534 15.49 26.90 13.22
CA ILE A 534 14.63 26.31 12.18
C ILE A 534 13.15 26.56 12.52
N ARG A 535 12.32 26.85 11.51
CA ARG A 535 10.86 26.88 11.61
C ARG A 535 10.24 25.89 10.64
N THR A 536 9.45 24.94 11.14
CA THR A 536 8.74 23.97 10.30
C THR A 536 7.27 23.86 10.70
N ASN A 537 6.42 23.58 9.71
CA ASN A 537 5.03 23.25 9.89
C ASN A 537 4.86 21.72 9.85
N THR A 538 4.35 21.14 10.93
CA THR A 538 3.95 19.74 11.02
C THR A 538 2.46 19.61 10.75
N LEU A 539 2.09 18.73 9.83
CA LEU A 539 0.72 18.40 9.47
C LEU A 539 0.44 16.93 9.81
N ILE A 540 -0.56 16.68 10.64
CA ILE A 540 -1.04 15.34 11.00
C ILE A 540 -2.36 15.09 10.29
N TYR A 541 -2.41 14.09 9.42
CA TYR A 541 -3.61 13.64 8.72
C TYR A 541 -4.17 12.42 9.44
N ALA A 542 -5.45 12.50 9.82
CA ALA A 542 -6.20 11.35 10.31
C ALA A 542 -6.53 10.36 9.16
N PRO A 543 -6.74 9.07 9.45
CA PRO A 543 -7.18 8.09 8.46
C PRO A 543 -8.54 8.42 7.84
N ALA A 544 -8.80 7.84 6.67
CA ALA A 544 -10.09 7.93 6.01
C ALA A 544 -11.23 7.47 6.95
N GLY A 545 -12.26 8.31 7.10
CA GLY A 545 -13.37 8.07 8.03
C GLY A 545 -13.03 8.16 9.53
N GLY A 546 -11.77 8.43 9.88
CA GLY A 546 -11.26 8.58 11.24
C GLY A 546 -11.18 10.05 11.71
N GLY A 547 -10.40 10.29 12.76
CA GLY A 547 -10.18 11.64 13.30
C GLY A 547 -9.15 11.71 14.43
N ILE A 548 -8.63 12.91 14.71
CA ILE A 548 -7.79 13.19 15.88
C ILE A 548 -8.73 13.52 17.05
N ASP A 549 -8.76 12.69 18.08
CA ASP A 549 -9.60 12.89 19.28
C ASP A 549 -8.92 13.83 20.28
N SER A 550 -7.61 13.65 20.48
CA SER A 550 -6.82 14.37 21.46
C SER A 550 -5.43 14.72 20.90
N VAL A 551 -4.90 15.87 21.32
CA VAL A 551 -3.53 16.28 21.07
C VAL A 551 -2.97 17.06 22.25
N ARG A 552 -1.71 16.79 22.61
CA ARG A 552 -0.91 17.59 23.52
C ARG A 552 0.36 18.02 22.81
N VAL A 553 0.69 19.29 22.96
CA VAL A 553 1.86 19.91 22.33
C VAL A 553 2.87 20.25 23.42
N ASN A 554 4.10 19.75 23.27
CA ASN A 554 5.22 20.06 24.16
C ASN A 554 6.25 20.92 23.40
N PRO A 555 6.80 22.00 23.99
CA PRO A 555 6.58 22.49 25.36
C PRO A 555 5.42 23.50 25.53
N ASP A 556 4.74 23.93 24.46
CA ASP A 556 3.68 24.95 24.50
C ASP A 556 2.27 24.32 24.34
N PRO A 557 1.39 24.37 25.36
CA PRO A 557 0.10 23.68 25.36
C PRO A 557 -0.99 24.34 24.48
N GLN A 558 -0.65 25.32 23.64
CA GLN A 558 -1.60 25.86 22.66
C GLN A 558 -1.92 24.82 21.57
N GLY A 559 -3.16 24.84 21.07
CA GLY A 559 -3.67 23.82 20.15
C GLY A 559 -3.11 23.87 18.72
N LEU A 560 -3.75 23.08 17.86
CA LEU A 560 -3.47 22.98 16.42
C LEU A 560 -4.39 23.90 15.60
N LEU A 561 -3.95 24.24 14.38
CA LEU A 561 -4.88 24.52 13.29
C LEU A 561 -5.66 23.24 12.97
N ALA A 562 -6.98 23.33 12.82
CA ALA A 562 -7.80 22.22 12.33
C ALA A 562 -8.37 22.56 10.95
N GLN A 563 -8.25 21.63 10.00
CA GLN A 563 -8.81 21.72 8.64
C GLN A 563 -9.35 20.35 8.21
N ILE A 564 -10.08 20.34 7.09
CA ILE A 564 -10.40 19.13 6.33
C ILE A 564 -9.79 19.30 4.95
N HIS A 565 -8.94 18.37 4.53
CA HIS A 565 -8.31 18.36 3.21
C HIS A 565 -8.54 16.99 2.59
N ASP A 566 -9.18 16.96 1.44
CA ASP A 566 -9.54 15.74 0.72
C ASP A 566 -10.30 14.71 1.60
N ASP A 567 -11.36 15.19 2.27
CA ASP A 567 -12.17 14.49 3.28
C ASP A 567 -11.43 14.00 4.54
N LEU A 568 -10.11 14.14 4.62
CA LEU A 568 -9.32 13.79 5.80
C LEU A 568 -9.25 14.95 6.80
N GLY A 569 -9.35 14.64 8.10
CA GLY A 569 -9.12 15.61 9.17
C GLY A 569 -7.64 15.92 9.33
N VAL A 570 -7.27 17.20 9.31
CA VAL A 570 -5.86 17.66 9.38
C VAL A 570 -5.63 18.54 10.60
N GLY A 571 -4.63 18.19 11.39
CA GLY A 571 -4.09 19.00 12.48
C GLY A 571 -2.75 19.63 12.10
N GLY A 572 -2.63 20.96 12.13
CA GLY A 572 -1.40 21.69 11.79
C GLY A 572 -0.75 22.38 13.00
N ARG A 573 0.58 22.26 13.14
CA ARG A 573 1.39 22.97 14.15
C ARG A 573 2.65 23.56 13.55
N THR A 574 2.96 24.81 13.88
CA THR A 574 4.30 25.36 13.63
C THR A 574 5.19 25.15 14.85
N PHE A 575 6.41 24.67 14.63
CA PHE A 575 7.50 24.67 15.61
C PHE A 575 8.57 25.68 15.19
N THR A 576 9.27 26.27 16.15
CA THR A 576 10.51 27.01 15.92
C THR A 576 11.50 26.59 16.99
N LEU A 577 12.65 26.06 16.58
CA LEU A 577 13.61 25.35 17.43
C LEU A 577 15.02 25.92 17.25
N LYS A 578 15.77 26.06 18.36
CA LYS A 578 17.21 26.35 18.36
C LYS A 578 18.04 25.07 18.28
N PRO A 579 19.31 25.13 17.88
CA PRO A 579 20.20 23.97 17.87
C PRO A 579 20.19 23.24 19.23
N GLY A 580 19.86 21.94 19.20
CA GLY A 580 19.71 21.07 20.36
C GLY A 580 18.33 21.10 21.06
N GLU A 581 17.38 21.92 20.60
CA GLU A 581 16.00 21.89 21.09
C GLU A 581 15.14 20.85 20.33
N SER A 582 14.04 20.45 20.96
CA SER A 582 13.03 19.57 20.38
C SER A 582 11.61 20.02 20.72
N GLY A 583 10.66 19.56 19.91
CA GLY A 583 9.23 19.76 20.12
C GLY A 583 8.47 18.48 19.78
N SER A 584 7.36 18.21 20.47
CA SER A 584 6.57 17.00 20.22
C SER A 584 5.06 17.20 20.27
N LEU A 585 4.37 16.27 19.61
CA LEU A 585 2.93 16.10 19.59
C LEU A 585 2.61 14.70 20.13
N GLU A 586 1.92 14.60 21.27
CA GLU A 586 1.26 13.37 21.71
C GLU A 586 -0.17 13.41 21.17
N LEU A 587 -0.60 12.40 20.42
CA LEU A 587 -1.90 12.35 19.75
C LEU A 587 -2.64 11.06 20.09
N ASP A 588 -3.97 11.16 20.26
CA ASP A 588 -4.86 10.01 20.24
C ASP A 588 -5.71 10.10 18.97
N ILE A 589 -5.56 9.14 18.07
CA ILE A 589 -6.15 9.10 16.74
C ILE A 589 -7.11 7.91 16.66
N VAL A 590 -8.33 8.14 16.17
CA VAL A 590 -9.33 7.11 15.92
C VAL A 590 -9.33 6.78 14.43
N THR A 591 -9.21 5.50 14.06
CA THR A 591 -9.26 5.05 12.66
C THR A 591 -10.70 5.03 12.12
N GLY A 592 -10.86 4.76 10.82
CA GLY A 592 -12.16 4.51 10.21
C GLY A 592 -12.85 3.27 10.77
N LYS A 593 -14.14 3.11 10.48
CA LYS A 593 -14.90 1.91 10.87
C LYS A 593 -14.47 0.71 10.06
N GLU A 594 -14.50 -0.46 10.69
CA GLU A 594 -14.03 -1.73 10.12
C GLU A 594 -12.55 -1.72 9.64
N GLN A 595 -11.77 -0.67 9.96
CA GLN A 595 -10.32 -0.65 9.75
C GLN A 595 -9.60 -1.42 10.87
N ARG A 596 -9.65 -2.75 10.74
CA ARG A 596 -9.19 -3.74 11.74
C ARG A 596 -7.74 -4.20 11.56
N GLY A 597 -7.14 -3.94 10.40
CA GLY A 597 -5.77 -4.35 10.07
C GLY A 597 -4.71 -3.50 10.78
N ASP A 598 -3.47 -3.60 10.32
CA ASP A 598 -2.37 -2.79 10.82
C ASP A 598 -2.56 -1.30 10.45
N VAL A 599 -1.93 -0.41 11.22
CA VAL A 599 -2.00 1.03 10.97
C VAL A 599 -0.67 1.51 10.39
N HIS A 600 -0.70 1.94 9.15
CA HIS A 600 0.44 2.54 8.47
C HIS A 600 0.58 4.01 8.84
N ILE A 601 1.78 4.43 9.24
CA ILE A 601 2.13 5.84 9.37
C ILE A 601 3.06 6.19 8.21
N ARG A 602 2.59 7.08 7.33
CA ARG A 602 3.38 7.71 6.27
C ARG A 602 3.89 9.05 6.74
N SER A 603 5.12 9.42 6.40
CA SER A 603 5.65 10.74 6.77
C SER A 603 6.59 11.34 5.73
N THR A 604 6.96 12.61 5.93
CA THR A 604 7.91 13.30 5.04
C THR A 604 9.29 12.63 5.08
N PRO A 605 9.82 12.15 3.93
CA PRO A 605 11.16 11.58 3.88
C PRO A 605 12.23 12.63 4.21
N THR A 606 12.85 12.51 5.39
CA THR A 606 13.90 13.44 5.84
C THR A 606 15.28 13.07 5.27
N ALA A 607 16.28 13.93 5.49
CA ALA A 607 17.65 13.72 5.01
C ALA A 607 18.41 12.61 5.75
N ARG A 608 18.06 12.30 7.00
CA ARG A 608 18.87 11.47 7.92
C ARG A 608 18.16 10.22 8.47
N GLN A 609 16.85 10.09 8.32
CA GLN A 609 16.08 8.96 8.87
C GLN A 609 15.07 8.37 7.87
N LYS A 610 14.61 7.14 8.12
CA LYS A 610 13.42 6.57 7.50
C LYS A 610 12.20 7.02 8.31
N GLY A 611 11.18 7.55 7.64
CA GLY A 611 10.03 8.17 8.30
C GLY A 611 8.80 7.26 8.45
N ASP A 612 8.65 6.24 7.59
CA ASP A 612 7.44 5.42 7.57
C ASP A 612 7.50 4.29 8.61
N ALA A 613 6.35 4.01 9.23
CA ALA A 613 6.20 3.02 10.29
C ALA A 613 4.91 2.20 10.12
N VAL A 614 4.87 1.02 10.73
CA VAL A 614 3.67 0.17 10.83
C VAL A 614 3.40 -0.11 12.30
N VAL A 615 2.17 0.14 12.73
CA VAL A 615 1.70 -0.07 14.09
C VAL A 615 0.78 -1.28 14.09
N GLY A 616 1.18 -2.33 14.81
CA GLY A 616 0.45 -3.60 14.87
C GLY A 616 -0.96 -3.43 15.44
N SER A 617 -1.94 -4.08 14.80
CA SER A 617 -3.37 -3.99 15.13
C SER A 617 -3.71 -4.24 16.60
N ALA A 618 -4.70 -3.51 17.12
CA ALA A 618 -5.37 -3.78 18.39
C ALA A 618 -6.52 -4.80 18.26
N CYS A 619 -6.98 -5.10 17.04
CA CYS A 619 -8.13 -5.98 16.76
C CYS A 619 -7.77 -7.47 16.62
N GLU A 620 -6.48 -7.80 16.58
CA GLU A 620 -5.93 -9.16 16.39
C GLU A 620 -5.37 -9.79 17.69
N LYS A 621 -5.63 -9.19 18.86
CA LYS A 621 -5.07 -9.55 20.17
C LYS A 621 -5.95 -10.49 21.01
#